data_AF-A0A183JMX9-F1
#
_entry.id   AF-A0A183JMX9-F1
#
_cell.length_a   1.000
_cell.length_b   1.000
_cell.length_c   1.000
_cell.angle_alpha   90.00
_cell.angle_beta   90.00
_cell.angle_gamma   90.00
#
_symmetry.space_group_name_H-M   'P 1'
#
loop_
_entity.id
_entity.type
_entity.pdbx_description
1 polymer ?
#
loop_
_entity_poly.entity_id
_entity_poly.type
_entity_poly.pdbx_seq_one_letter_code
_entity_poly.pdbx_strand_id
1 'polypeptide(L)'
;MVFHIYALCSARRFHRFQNVHIPLWARGKNTVKQPVCIHDLARGIVNSLHNPESLGQIYEAVGPHRYRLDDLVKWIYFICRYLPSEVYVTSMTPLFLARTYIYERLSPNYSHLTFERLERESATDILSGCPTLDDLNVKLSKLEDHINHIVFLYRRQHFYWDALGEFPEPPPPPIQFQ
;
A
#
# COMPACT_ATOMS: atom_id res chain seq x y z
N MET A 1 2.30 1.70 2.53
CA MET A 1 2.25 0.59 1.53
C MET A 1 3.55 0.40 0.75
N VAL A 2 4.10 1.43 0.11
CA VAL A 2 5.43 1.38 -0.58
C VAL A 2 6.58 0.99 0.39
N PHE A 3 6.40 1.24 1.70
CA PHE A 3 7.37 0.97 2.77
C PHE A 3 7.71 -0.52 2.97
N HIS A 4 6.71 -1.40 3.07
CA HIS A 4 6.96 -2.84 3.22
C HIS A 4 7.66 -3.42 2.00
N ILE A 5 7.31 -2.94 0.82
CA ILE A 5 7.93 -3.37 -0.43
C ILE A 5 9.40 -2.96 -0.45
N TYR A 6 9.74 -1.69 -0.17
CA TYR A 6 11.13 -1.21 -0.26
C TYR A 6 12.07 -1.84 0.79
N ALA A 7 11.65 -1.83 2.06
CA ALA A 7 12.51 -2.26 3.18
C ALA A 7 12.71 -3.79 3.24
N LEU A 8 11.72 -4.58 2.80
CA LEU A 8 11.81 -6.04 2.82
C LEU A 8 12.30 -6.62 1.49
N CYS A 9 12.08 -5.95 0.35
CA CYS A 9 12.53 -6.46 -0.94
C CYS A 9 14.00 -6.13 -1.25
N SER A 10 14.49 -4.93 -0.90
CA SER A 10 15.89 -4.54 -1.13
C SER A 10 16.88 -5.32 -0.23
N ALA A 11 16.51 -5.54 1.04
CA ALA A 11 17.38 -6.15 2.04
C ALA A 11 17.64 -7.67 1.86
N ARG A 12 17.03 -8.34 0.88
CA ARG A 12 16.98 -9.81 0.84
C ARG A 12 17.48 -10.46 -0.44
N ARG A 13 18.13 -9.68 -1.32
CA ARG A 13 18.80 -10.18 -2.53
C ARG A 13 19.94 -11.18 -2.24
N PHE A 14 20.38 -11.31 -0.97
CA PHE A 14 21.52 -12.14 -0.56
C PHE A 14 21.26 -13.16 0.58
N HIS A 15 20.07 -13.21 1.20
CA HIS A 15 19.84 -14.10 2.35
C HIS A 15 19.11 -15.40 1.99
N ARG A 16 19.67 -16.51 2.47
CA ARG A 16 19.23 -17.92 2.33
C ARG A 16 17.89 -18.26 3.03
N PHE A 17 17.24 -17.29 3.68
CA PHE A 17 15.96 -17.48 4.38
C PHE A 17 14.81 -16.96 3.53
N GLN A 18 13.94 -17.87 3.09
CA GLN A 18 12.80 -17.62 2.20
C GLN A 18 11.63 -16.88 2.90
N ASN A 19 11.54 -16.90 4.23
CA ASN A 19 10.37 -16.42 4.97
C ASN A 19 10.39 -14.90 5.26
N VAL A 20 9.34 -14.20 4.85
CA VAL A 20 9.05 -12.78 5.09
C VAL A 20 8.14 -12.62 6.30
N HIS A 21 8.62 -11.90 7.31
CA HIS A 21 7.82 -11.51 8.47
C HIS A 21 7.46 -10.04 8.35
N ILE A 22 6.16 -9.76 8.38
CA ILE A 22 5.59 -8.43 8.13
C ILE A 22 4.92 -7.98 9.42
N PRO A 23 5.55 -7.07 10.18
CA PRO A 23 4.98 -6.55 11.41
C PRO A 23 3.88 -5.53 11.10
N LEU A 24 2.63 -5.88 11.41
CA LEU A 24 1.46 -5.01 11.28
C LEU A 24 0.75 -4.83 12.61
N TRP A 25 0.12 -3.66 12.79
CA TRP A 25 -0.70 -3.37 13.97
C TRP A 25 -1.92 -4.27 13.94
N ALA A 26 -2.22 -4.95 15.06
CA ALA A 26 -3.30 -5.95 15.13
C ALA A 26 -3.28 -6.96 13.94
N ARG A 27 -2.08 -7.27 13.42
CA ARG A 27 -1.86 -8.11 12.23
C ARG A 27 -2.58 -7.61 10.97
N GLY A 28 -2.91 -6.31 10.89
CA GLY A 28 -3.60 -5.68 9.77
C GLY A 28 -5.08 -6.02 9.64
N LYS A 29 -5.66 -6.80 10.56
CA LYS A 29 -7.07 -7.24 10.48
C LYS A 29 -8.08 -6.17 10.84
N ASN A 30 -7.69 -5.24 11.70
CA ASN A 30 -8.55 -4.15 12.17
C ASN A 30 -8.36 -2.86 11.37
N THR A 31 -7.53 -2.90 10.32
CA THR A 31 -7.19 -1.72 9.52
C THR A 31 -7.72 -1.89 8.10
N VAL A 32 -8.50 -0.92 7.64
CA VAL A 32 -9.03 -0.84 6.28
C VAL A 32 -8.45 0.40 5.62
N LYS A 33 -7.98 0.23 4.38
CA LYS A 33 -7.36 1.28 3.58
C LYS A 33 -8.08 1.45 2.24
N GLN A 34 -8.20 2.70 1.80
CA GLN A 34 -8.85 3.10 0.55
C GLN A 34 -7.85 3.89 -0.31
N PRO A 35 -6.94 3.19 -1.02
CA PRO A 35 -5.87 3.85 -1.77
C PRO A 35 -6.42 4.55 -3.01
N VAL A 36 -5.91 5.76 -3.28
CA VAL A 36 -6.25 6.57 -4.46
C VAL A 36 -5.08 6.62 -5.44
N CYS A 37 -5.36 6.58 -6.73
CA CYS A 37 -4.35 6.76 -7.77
C CYS A 37 -3.91 8.23 -7.85
N ILE A 38 -2.61 8.47 -7.92
CA ILE A 38 -2.05 9.83 -7.99
C ILE A 38 -2.52 10.56 -9.26
N HIS A 39 -2.73 9.84 -10.37
CA HIS A 39 -3.21 10.42 -11.62
C HIS A 39 -4.63 11.02 -11.45
N ASP A 40 -5.51 10.29 -10.79
CA ASP A 40 -6.89 10.72 -10.56
C ASP A 40 -6.94 11.91 -9.60
N LEU A 41 -6.11 11.89 -8.55
CA LEU A 41 -5.95 13.02 -7.64
C LEU A 41 -5.50 14.28 -8.39
N ALA A 42 -4.48 14.17 -9.25
CA ALA A 42 -3.99 15.30 -10.03
C ALA A 42 -5.07 15.85 -10.97
N ARG A 43 -5.84 14.98 -11.63
CA ARG A 43 -6.98 15.39 -12.45
C ARG A 43 -8.07 16.06 -11.63
N GLY A 44 -8.36 15.57 -10.43
CA GLY A 44 -9.29 16.21 -9.50
C GLY A 44 -8.88 17.62 -9.11
N ILE A 45 -7.60 17.83 -8.79
CA ILE A 45 -7.05 19.16 -8.51
C ILE A 45 -7.21 20.09 -9.71
N VAL A 46 -6.92 19.63 -10.92
CA VAL A 46 -7.11 20.45 -12.13
C VAL A 46 -8.59 20.77 -12.34
N ASN A 47 -9.48 19.81 -12.19
CA ASN A 47 -10.92 20.01 -12.38
C ASN A 47 -11.51 20.97 -11.33
N SER A 48 -11.06 20.90 -10.08
CA SER A 48 -11.54 21.81 -9.03
C SER A 48 -11.14 23.27 -9.29
N LEU A 49 -10.03 23.53 -9.99
CA LEU A 49 -9.65 24.88 -10.41
C LEU A 49 -10.60 25.46 -11.47
N HIS A 50 -11.26 24.62 -12.27
CA HIS A 50 -12.17 25.05 -13.32
C HIS A 50 -13.64 25.17 -12.82
N ASN A 51 -13.95 24.55 -11.69
CA ASN A 51 -15.29 24.54 -11.10
C ASN A 51 -15.47 25.71 -10.14
N PRO A 52 -16.37 26.69 -10.42
CA PRO A 52 -16.59 27.83 -9.53
C PRO A 52 -17.18 27.42 -8.17
N GLU A 53 -17.91 26.30 -8.12
CA GLU A 53 -18.51 25.78 -6.90
C GLU A 53 -17.48 25.21 -5.92
N SER A 54 -16.29 24.81 -6.41
CA SER A 54 -15.24 24.22 -5.58
C SER A 54 -14.55 25.20 -4.62
N LEU A 55 -14.82 26.50 -4.75
CA LEU A 55 -14.23 27.53 -3.89
C LEU A 55 -14.65 27.35 -2.43
N GLY A 56 -13.67 27.14 -1.55
CA GLY A 56 -13.90 26.96 -0.11
C GLY A 56 -14.46 25.58 0.28
N GLN A 57 -14.60 24.65 -0.68
CA GLN A 57 -15.02 23.28 -0.40
C GLN A 57 -13.84 22.40 -0.01
N ILE A 58 -14.07 21.46 0.90
CA ILE A 58 -13.13 20.41 1.27
C ILE A 58 -13.54 19.15 0.52
N TYR A 59 -12.63 18.60 -0.28
CA TYR A 59 -12.83 17.36 -1.01
C TYR A 59 -12.06 16.21 -0.37
N GLU A 60 -12.66 15.03 -0.33
CA GLU A 60 -12.03 13.80 0.09
C GLU A 60 -11.52 13.00 -1.12
N ALA A 61 -10.20 12.85 -1.20
CA ALA A 61 -9.56 12.08 -2.26
C ALA A 61 -9.54 10.59 -1.92
N VAL A 62 -10.57 9.87 -2.38
CA VAL A 62 -10.75 8.45 -2.09
C VAL A 62 -10.76 7.60 -3.35
N GLY A 63 -10.18 6.40 -3.26
CA GLY A 63 -10.20 5.42 -4.35
C GLY A 63 -11.51 4.62 -4.42
N PRO A 64 -11.68 3.79 -5.45
CA PRO A 64 -12.95 3.10 -5.71
C PRO A 64 -13.22 1.89 -4.78
N HIS A 65 -12.18 1.27 -4.23
CA HIS A 65 -12.29 0.03 -3.46
C HIS A 65 -11.55 0.12 -2.12
N ARG A 66 -12.14 -0.49 -1.10
CA ARG A 66 -11.61 -0.56 0.28
C ARG A 66 -11.07 -1.95 0.54
N TYR A 67 -9.86 -2.01 1.09
CA TYR A 67 -9.13 -3.25 1.33
C TYR A 67 -8.74 -3.39 2.78
N ARG A 68 -8.82 -4.61 3.31
CA ARG A 68 -8.21 -4.92 4.60
C ARG A 68 -6.68 -4.93 4.45
N LEU A 69 -5.98 -4.32 5.40
CA LEU A 69 -4.54 -4.06 5.26
C LEU A 69 -3.72 -5.36 5.13
N ASP A 70 -4.09 -6.42 5.86
CA ASP A 70 -3.39 -7.69 5.81
C ASP A 70 -3.52 -8.42 4.46
N ASP A 71 -4.72 -8.42 3.88
CA ASP A 71 -4.99 -9.02 2.57
C ASP A 71 -4.30 -8.22 1.46
N LEU A 72 -4.35 -6.89 1.55
CA LEU A 72 -3.70 -5.99 0.61
C LEU A 72 -2.18 -6.19 0.58
N VAL A 73 -1.55 -6.26 1.75
CA VAL A 73 -0.11 -6.48 1.85
C VAL A 73 0.28 -7.87 1.33
N LYS A 74 -0.44 -8.93 1.71
CA LYS A 74 -0.19 -10.28 1.17
C LYS A 74 -0.29 -10.32 -0.34
N TRP A 75 -1.34 -9.71 -0.91
CA TRP A 75 -1.55 -9.65 -2.35
C TRP A 75 -0.38 -8.98 -3.07
N ILE A 76 0.14 -7.86 -2.54
CA ILE A 76 1.35 -7.20 -3.07
C ILE A 76 2.56 -8.15 -3.06
N TYR A 77 2.77 -8.90 -1.97
CA TYR A 77 3.86 -9.90 -1.93
C TYR A 77 3.65 -11.03 -2.93
N PHE A 78 2.41 -11.48 -3.15
CA PHE A 78 2.12 -12.51 -4.14
C PHE A 78 2.36 -11.99 -5.56
N ILE A 79 2.06 -10.73 -5.86
CA ILE A 79 2.43 -10.06 -7.12
C ILE A 79 3.95 -10.00 -7.29
N CYS A 80 4.69 -9.82 -6.19
CA CYS A 80 6.16 -9.88 -6.17
C CYS A 80 6.74 -11.30 -6.36
N ARG A 81 5.93 -12.32 -6.63
CA ARG A 81 6.31 -13.74 -6.76
C ARG A 81 6.79 -14.39 -5.45
N TYR A 82 6.27 -13.95 -4.31
CA TYR A 82 6.44 -14.69 -3.05
C TYR A 82 5.39 -15.79 -2.91
N LEU A 83 5.78 -16.94 -2.36
CA LEU A 83 4.84 -18.03 -2.12
C LEU A 83 4.02 -17.77 -0.85
N PRO A 84 2.78 -18.29 -0.76
CA PRO A 84 1.97 -18.21 0.47
C PRO A 84 2.66 -18.77 1.71
N SER A 85 3.50 -19.80 1.55
CA SER A 85 4.29 -20.40 2.64
C SER A 85 5.45 -19.51 3.12
N GLU A 86 5.81 -18.48 2.36
CA GLU A 86 6.90 -17.57 2.68
C GLU A 86 6.40 -16.31 3.42
N VAL A 87 5.12 -15.96 3.35
CA VAL A 87 4.61 -14.65 3.82
C VAL A 87 3.87 -14.77 5.15
N TYR A 88 4.43 -14.18 6.20
CA TYR A 88 3.91 -14.22 7.56
C TYR A 88 3.56 -12.83 8.08
N VAL A 89 2.27 -12.58 8.31
CA VAL A 89 1.82 -11.36 9.01
C VAL A 89 1.89 -11.56 10.51
N THR A 90 2.80 -10.81 11.13
CA THR A 90 3.13 -10.85 12.56
C THR A 90 2.65 -9.59 13.27
N SER A 91 2.35 -9.69 14.56
CA SER A 91 2.09 -8.51 15.40
C SER A 91 3.37 -7.69 15.61
N MET A 92 3.22 -6.41 15.96
CA MET A 92 4.35 -5.58 16.36
C MET A 92 4.98 -6.13 17.65
N THR A 93 6.20 -6.65 17.55
CA THR A 93 6.95 -7.14 18.70
C THR A 93 7.71 -6.00 19.37
N PRO A 94 8.01 -6.09 20.68
CA PRO A 94 8.85 -5.09 21.35
C PRO A 94 10.20 -4.88 20.66
N LEU A 95 10.78 -5.95 20.12
CA LEU A 95 12.03 -5.90 19.34
C LEU A 95 11.88 -5.07 18.06
N PHE A 96 10.75 -5.19 17.37
CA PHE A 96 10.45 -4.38 16.19
C PHE A 96 10.28 -2.89 16.54
N LEU A 97 9.63 -2.59 17.67
CA LEU A 97 9.49 -1.21 18.15
C LEU A 97 10.83 -0.60 18.59
N ALA A 98 11.65 -1.37 19.30
CA ALA A 98 13.01 -0.95 19.66
C ALA A 98 13.87 -0.68 18.41
N ARG A 99 13.76 -1.54 17.38
CA ARG A 99 14.38 -1.32 16.08
C ARG A 99 13.88 -0.02 15.45
N THR A 100 12.56 0.22 15.42
CA THR A 100 11.95 1.44 14.88
C THR A 100 12.52 2.69 15.55
N TYR A 101 12.59 2.69 16.89
CA TYR A 101 13.19 3.78 17.67
C TYR A 101 14.65 4.06 17.30
N ILE A 102 15.47 3.01 17.20
CA ILE A 102 16.88 3.14 16.82
C ILE A 102 17.01 3.69 15.39
N TYR A 103 16.22 3.18 14.45
CA TYR A 103 16.24 3.62 13.05
C TYR A 103 15.86 5.10 12.92
N GLU A 104 14.80 5.52 13.58
CA GLU A 104 14.36 6.91 13.59
C GLU A 104 15.41 7.85 14.18
N ARG A 105 16.11 7.44 15.24
CA ARG A 105 17.14 8.26 15.87
C ARG A 105 18.44 8.35 15.07
N LEU A 106 18.83 7.25 14.40
CA LEU A 106 20.08 7.18 13.64
C LEU A 106 19.96 7.76 12.22
N SER A 107 18.78 7.79 11.64
CA SER A 107 18.54 8.22 10.24
C SER A 107 17.49 9.33 10.16
N PRO A 108 17.81 10.56 10.61
CA PRO A 108 16.83 11.64 10.75
C PRO A 108 16.24 12.13 9.42
N ASN A 109 17.00 12.07 8.32
CA ASN A 109 16.58 12.74 7.08
C ASN A 109 15.61 11.92 6.22
N TYR A 110 15.69 10.58 6.25
CA TYR A 110 14.91 9.70 5.37
C TYR A 110 14.70 8.31 5.98
N SER A 111 14.37 8.21 7.27
CA SER A 111 14.03 6.91 7.83
C SER A 111 12.75 6.39 7.19
N HIS A 112 12.84 5.24 6.54
CA HIS A 112 11.69 4.52 6.05
C HIS A 112 10.80 4.02 7.21
N LEU A 113 11.40 3.78 8.39
CA LEU A 113 10.76 3.22 9.58
C LEU A 113 10.75 4.28 10.71
N THR A 114 9.61 4.92 10.92
CA THR A 114 9.36 5.94 11.97
C THR A 114 8.06 5.66 12.69
N PHE A 115 7.91 6.16 13.92
CA PHE A 115 6.66 6.01 14.67
C PHE A 115 5.48 6.73 14.02
N GLU A 116 5.67 7.95 13.49
CA GLU A 116 4.62 8.68 12.76
C GLU A 116 4.06 7.84 11.60
N ARG A 117 4.95 7.24 10.81
CA ARG A 117 4.54 6.45 9.66
C ARG A 117 3.84 5.16 10.10
N LEU A 118 4.30 4.56 11.19
CA LEU A 118 3.72 3.36 11.76
C LEU A 118 2.27 3.60 12.22
N GLU A 119 2.03 4.73 12.89
CA GLU A 119 0.69 5.17 13.31
C GLU A 119 -0.20 5.50 12.12
N ARG A 120 0.32 6.22 11.12
CA ARG A 120 -0.43 6.54 9.89
C ARG A 120 -0.84 5.29 9.11
N GLU A 121 0.04 4.29 9.05
CA GLU A 121 -0.26 3.03 8.37
C GLU A 121 -1.23 2.14 9.17
N SER A 122 -1.28 2.26 10.50
CA SER A 122 -2.18 1.47 11.36
C SER A 122 -3.60 2.05 11.47
N ALA A 123 -3.78 3.35 11.28
CA ALA A 123 -5.08 4.02 11.29
C ALA A 123 -6.00 3.54 10.15
N THR A 124 -7.29 3.37 10.41
CA THR A 124 -8.31 3.06 9.39
C THR A 124 -8.72 4.31 8.63
N ASP A 125 -8.91 4.20 7.31
CA ASP A 125 -9.41 5.31 6.51
C ASP A 125 -10.95 5.42 6.69
N ILE A 126 -11.43 6.57 7.15
CA ILE A 126 -12.84 6.86 7.45
C ILE A 126 -13.25 8.08 6.62
N LEU A 127 -14.41 8.01 5.96
CA LEU A 127 -14.97 9.13 5.20
C LEU A 127 -15.71 10.07 6.15
N SER A 128 -15.48 11.38 6.03
CA SER A 128 -16.16 12.39 6.84
C SER A 128 -17.50 12.80 6.24
N GLY A 129 -17.79 12.39 5.00
CA GLY A 129 -19.00 12.75 4.26
C GLY A 129 -18.84 14.00 3.38
N CYS A 130 -17.61 14.46 3.19
CA CYS A 130 -17.28 15.52 2.23
C CYS A 130 -17.44 15.04 0.79
N PRO A 131 -17.61 15.96 -0.19
CA PRO A 131 -17.63 15.60 -1.60
C PRO A 131 -16.34 14.90 -2.01
N THR A 132 -16.44 13.98 -2.95
CA THR A 132 -15.33 13.11 -3.39
C THR A 132 -14.82 13.52 -4.76
N LEU A 133 -13.83 12.78 -5.27
CA LEU A 133 -13.32 12.98 -6.63
C LEU A 133 -14.36 12.71 -7.72
N ASP A 134 -15.41 11.94 -7.41
CA ASP A 134 -16.50 11.67 -8.36
C ASP A 134 -17.28 12.95 -8.67
N ASP A 135 -17.49 13.80 -7.66
CA ASP A 135 -18.17 15.10 -7.80
C ASP A 135 -17.36 16.09 -8.67
N LEU A 136 -16.05 15.86 -8.81
CA LEU A 136 -15.16 16.60 -9.71
C LEU A 136 -15.09 15.99 -11.11
N ASN A 137 -16.01 15.09 -11.47
CA ASN A 137 -16.08 14.38 -12.74
C ASN A 137 -14.79 13.59 -13.06
N VAL A 138 -14.15 13.01 -12.04
CA VAL A 138 -12.95 12.17 -12.22
C VAL A 138 -13.33 10.71 -12.20
N LYS A 139 -13.08 10.01 -13.31
CA LYS A 139 -13.19 8.54 -13.35
C LYS A 139 -12.09 7.91 -12.49
N LEU A 140 -12.49 7.26 -11.40
CA LEU A 140 -11.58 6.58 -10.48
C LEU A 140 -10.99 5.31 -11.10
N SER A 141 -9.67 5.20 -11.03
CA SER A 141 -8.88 4.07 -11.47
C SER A 141 -8.73 3.04 -10.35
N LYS A 142 -8.88 1.77 -10.69
CA LYS A 142 -8.75 0.65 -9.74
C LYS A 142 -7.28 0.37 -9.44
N LEU A 143 -6.99 -0.08 -8.23
CA LEU A 143 -5.61 -0.41 -7.84
C LEU A 143 -5.10 -1.63 -8.61
N GLU A 144 -5.98 -2.60 -8.84
CA GLU A 144 -5.76 -3.85 -9.55
C GLU A 144 -5.18 -3.63 -10.95
N ASP A 145 -5.63 -2.59 -11.64
CA ASP A 145 -5.19 -2.27 -13.00
C ASP A 145 -3.75 -1.73 -13.02
N HIS A 146 -3.29 -1.08 -11.94
CA HIS A 146 -2.00 -0.37 -11.90
C HIS A 146 -0.93 -1.05 -11.04
N ILE A 147 -1.30 -1.89 -10.08
CA ILE A 147 -0.40 -2.48 -9.08
C ILE A 147 0.79 -3.20 -9.72
N ASN A 148 0.55 -3.90 -10.83
CA ASN A 148 1.57 -4.67 -11.53
C ASN A 148 2.71 -3.79 -12.06
N HIS A 149 2.39 -2.58 -12.52
CA HIS A 149 3.38 -1.61 -13.00
C HIS A 149 4.15 -0.97 -11.84
N ILE A 150 3.46 -0.64 -10.74
CA ILE A 150 4.06 0.00 -9.55
C ILE A 150 5.09 -0.94 -8.90
N VAL A 151 4.76 -2.23 -8.84
CA VAL A 151 5.53 -3.22 -8.08
C VAL A 151 6.55 -3.98 -8.95
N PHE A 152 6.57 -3.73 -10.26
CA PHE A 152 7.43 -4.41 -11.24
C PHE A 152 8.91 -4.51 -10.81
N LEU A 153 9.50 -3.41 -10.34
CA LEU A 153 10.91 -3.36 -9.93
C LEU A 153 11.23 -4.20 -8.68
N TYR A 154 10.21 -4.56 -7.91
CA TYR A 154 10.34 -5.32 -6.66
C TYR A 154 9.96 -6.80 -6.83
N ARG A 155 9.69 -7.27 -8.05
CA ARG A 155 9.44 -8.69 -8.30
C ARG A 155 10.72 -9.49 -8.11
N ARG A 156 10.60 -10.68 -7.51
CA ARG A 156 11.70 -11.66 -7.49
C ARG A 156 12.02 -12.05 -8.92
N GLN A 157 13.32 -12.08 -9.28
CA GLN A 157 13.76 -12.36 -10.65
C GLN A 157 13.14 -11.39 -11.68
N HIS A 158 13.06 -10.09 -11.40
CA HIS A 158 12.50 -9.10 -12.34
C HIS A 158 13.21 -9.02 -13.71
N PHE A 159 14.46 -9.50 -13.82
CA PHE A 159 15.17 -9.61 -15.10
C PHE A 159 14.83 -10.88 -15.89
N TYR A 160 14.07 -11.80 -15.30
CA TYR A 160 13.60 -13.01 -15.96
C TYR A 160 12.51 -12.63 -16.97
N TRP A 161 12.65 -13.15 -18.19
CA TRP A 161 11.69 -12.97 -19.26
C TRP A 161 10.63 -14.06 -19.16
N ASP A 162 9.57 -13.78 -18.41
CA ASP A 162 8.45 -14.71 -18.21
C ASP A 162 7.75 -15.01 -19.54
N ALA A 163 7.35 -16.27 -19.74
CA ALA A 163 6.34 -16.58 -20.73
C ALA A 163 4.95 -16.11 -20.24
N LEU A 164 4.06 -15.76 -21.17
CA LEU A 164 2.68 -15.37 -20.82
C LEU A 164 1.98 -16.51 -20.06
N GLY A 165 1.58 -16.24 -18.82
CA GLY A 165 0.90 -17.22 -17.96
C GLY A 165 1.80 -18.22 -17.24
N GLU A 166 3.12 -18.07 -17.29
CA GLU A 166 4.06 -18.94 -16.56
C GLU A 166 3.86 -18.85 -15.04
N PHE A 167 3.62 -17.64 -14.54
CA PHE A 167 3.31 -17.39 -13.14
C PHE A 167 1.81 -17.12 -13.00
N PRO A 168 1.11 -17.82 -12.08
CA PRO A 168 -0.29 -17.53 -11.84
C PRO A 168 -0.43 -16.15 -11.19
N GLU A 169 -1.33 -15.33 -11.74
CA GLU A 169 -1.66 -14.06 -11.11
C GLU A 169 -2.46 -14.31 -9.82
N PRO A 170 -2.08 -13.70 -8.70
CA PRO A 170 -2.82 -13.88 -7.46
C PRO A 170 -4.20 -13.23 -7.59
N PRO A 171 -5.25 -13.84 -7.02
CA PRO A 171 -6.58 -13.26 -7.04
C PRO A 171 -6.57 -11.90 -6.33
N PRO A 172 -7.38 -10.93 -6.79
CA PRO A 172 -7.49 -9.64 -6.13
C PRO A 172 -7.98 -9.82 -4.68
N PRO A 173 -7.56 -8.93 -3.76
CA PRO A 173 -7.96 -9.03 -2.36
C PRO A 173 -9.48 -8.82 -2.22
N PRO A 174 -10.11 -9.44 -1.21
CA PRO A 174 -11.53 -9.29 -0.98
C PRO A 174 -11.88 -7.83 -0.67
N ILE A 175 -12.82 -7.30 -1.44
CA ILE A 175 -13.32 -5.93 -1.26
C ILE A 175 -14.17 -5.89 0.02
N GLN A 176 -13.87 -4.96 0.90
CA GLN A 176 -14.67 -4.71 2.10
C GLN A 176 -15.80 -3.76 1.71
N PHE A 177 -17.05 -4.23 1.80
CA PHE A 177 -18.23 -3.38 1.69
C PHE A 177 -18.45 -2.63 3.00
N GLN A 178 -18.97 -1.40 2.90
CA GLN A 178 -19.25 -0.55 4.05
C GLN A 178 -20.52 -0.99 4.78
#